data_AF-A0A0V0HEH0-F1
#
_entry.id   AF-A0A0V0HEH0-F1
#
_cell.length_a   1.000
_cell.length_b   1.000
_cell.length_c   1.000
_cell.angle_alpha   90.00
_cell.angle_beta   90.00
_cell.angle_gamma   90.00
#
_symmetry.space_group_name_H-M   'P 1'
#
loop_
_entity.id
_entity.type
_entity.pdbx_description
1 polymer ?
#
loop_
_entity_poly.entity_id
_entity_poly.type
_entity_poly.pdbx_seq_one_letter_code
_entity_poly.pdbx_strand_id
1 'polypeptide(L)'
;MLQKLNTIDLSDNQLTGKIPSSLAQLKSLQYLRLNNNSLSGAVPLELSNMTQLTLLDLSFNNLSGPVPRLLAKTFNLLGNPIICATGKEPECNGTTTSMPLPFTLNNSQNAQPFGRSKTHKIALAFGTSLGCICLLIIGFGIFLWWRQKHNKQIFFDINEQHHEQVCLGNLRRFQFRELQVATNNFSNKRILGKGGFGNVYKGCLSDGTIVAVKRLKDGNAIGGDKQF
;
A
#
# COMPACT_ATOMS: atom_id res chain seq x y z
N MET A 1 -5.77 32.74 4.15
CA MET A 1 -6.82 31.75 3.82
C MET A 1 -6.54 31.19 2.43
N LEU A 2 -6.12 29.92 2.30
CA LEU A 2 -5.89 29.25 1.01
C LEU A 2 -7.22 28.67 0.48
N GLN A 3 -8.15 29.53 0.03
CA GLN A 3 -9.52 29.10 -0.31
C GLN A 3 -9.70 28.41 -1.69
N LYS A 4 -8.64 28.27 -2.50
CA LYS A 4 -8.76 27.76 -3.88
C LYS A 4 -7.83 26.60 -4.22
N LEU A 5 -7.24 25.96 -3.22
CA LEU A 5 -6.36 24.84 -3.50
C LEU A 5 -7.18 23.57 -3.70
N ASN A 6 -7.25 23.09 -4.94
CA ASN A 6 -7.98 21.88 -5.31
C ASN A 6 -7.07 20.65 -5.32
N THR A 7 -5.77 20.83 -5.52
CA THR A 7 -4.80 19.75 -5.64
C THR A 7 -3.56 20.05 -4.81
N ILE A 8 -3.14 19.05 -4.03
CA ILE A 8 -1.82 18.97 -3.41
C ILE A 8 -1.21 17.66 -3.88
N ASP A 9 -0.08 17.75 -4.57
CA ASP A 9 0.75 16.61 -4.89
C ASP A 9 2.14 16.82 -4.29
N LEU A 10 2.43 16.06 -3.24
CA LEU A 10 3.72 16.01 -2.56
C LEU A 10 4.27 14.58 -2.58
N SER A 11 3.79 13.77 -3.52
CA SER A 11 4.27 12.41 -3.70
C SER A 11 5.78 12.38 -4.01
N ASP A 12 6.43 11.26 -3.70
CA ASP A 12 7.81 11.00 -4.12
C ASP A 12 8.87 11.95 -3.53
N ASN A 13 8.66 12.35 -2.27
CA ASN A 13 9.60 13.18 -1.51
C ASN A 13 10.20 12.40 -0.32
N GLN A 14 10.98 13.10 0.50
CA GLN A 14 11.53 12.57 1.76
C GLN A 14 10.83 13.21 2.96
N LEU A 15 9.54 13.52 2.85
CA LEU A 15 8.80 14.15 3.94
C LEU A 15 8.71 13.19 5.12
N THR A 16 8.98 13.70 6.32
CA THR A 16 8.96 12.94 7.57
C THR A 16 7.97 13.57 8.56
N GLY A 17 7.75 12.87 9.68
CA GLY A 17 6.85 13.33 10.72
C GLY A 17 5.38 13.03 10.43
N LYS A 18 4.49 13.64 11.22
CA LYS A 18 3.04 13.36 11.16
C LYS A 18 2.35 14.19 10.09
N ILE A 19 1.26 13.65 9.54
CA ILE A 19 0.33 14.43 8.73
C ILE A 19 -0.37 15.43 9.66
N PRO A 20 -0.30 16.75 9.39
CA PRO A 20 -0.89 17.75 10.27
C PRO A 20 -2.43 17.79 10.11
N SER A 21 -3.16 17.85 11.22
CA SER A 21 -4.62 17.96 11.22
C SER A 21 -5.13 19.25 10.57
N SER A 22 -4.31 20.30 10.53
CA SER A 22 -4.60 21.56 9.83
C SER A 22 -4.83 21.39 8.34
N LEU A 23 -4.38 20.29 7.73
CA LEU A 23 -4.65 19.98 6.33
C LEU A 23 -6.16 19.87 6.03
N ALA A 24 -6.95 19.46 7.03
CA ALA A 24 -8.41 19.39 6.94
C ALA A 24 -9.11 20.75 6.84
N GLN A 25 -8.38 21.86 7.01
CA GLN A 25 -8.89 23.22 6.82
C GLN A 25 -9.01 23.59 5.33
N LEU A 26 -8.38 22.85 4.42
CA LEU A 26 -8.46 23.06 2.98
C LEU A 26 -9.75 22.46 2.41
N LYS A 27 -10.88 23.15 2.65
CA LYS A 27 -12.22 22.64 2.31
C LYS A 27 -12.48 22.46 0.81
N SER A 28 -11.70 23.11 -0.05
CA SER A 28 -11.80 23.00 -1.51
C SER A 28 -10.94 21.89 -2.11
N LEU A 29 -10.12 21.20 -1.29
CA LEU A 29 -9.17 20.22 -1.79
C LEU A 29 -9.89 18.95 -2.29
N GLN A 30 -9.59 18.56 -3.51
CA GLN A 30 -10.15 17.40 -4.22
C GLN A 30 -9.13 16.27 -4.40
N TYR A 31 -7.85 16.61 -4.54
CA TYR A 31 -6.78 15.63 -4.77
C TYR A 31 -5.64 15.87 -3.79
N LEU A 32 -5.32 14.85 -3.00
CA LEU A 32 -4.20 14.85 -2.07
C LEU A 32 -3.34 13.61 -2.28
N ARG A 33 -2.11 13.81 -2.76
CA ARG A 33 -1.10 12.75 -2.87
C ARG A 33 0.06 13.02 -1.94
N LEU A 34 0.31 12.08 -1.03
CA LEU A 34 1.41 12.06 -0.08
C LEU A 34 2.20 10.75 -0.16
N ASN A 35 1.94 9.92 -1.18
CA ASN A 35 2.55 8.61 -1.33
C ASN A 35 4.07 8.69 -1.56
N ASN A 36 4.77 7.58 -1.32
CA ASN A 36 6.23 7.49 -1.47
C ASN A 36 6.98 8.56 -0.66
N ASN A 37 6.69 8.64 0.64
CA ASN A 37 7.35 9.51 1.60
C ASN A 37 7.76 8.71 2.84
N SER A 38 8.24 9.38 3.88
CA SER A 38 8.60 8.79 5.18
C SER A 38 7.71 9.34 6.31
N LEU A 39 6.45 9.66 6.00
CA LEU A 39 5.48 10.16 6.98
C LEU A 39 5.14 9.06 7.97
N SER A 40 4.92 9.43 9.24
CA SER A 40 4.73 8.50 10.34
C SER A 40 3.59 8.90 11.27
N GLY A 41 3.16 7.97 12.12
CA GLY A 41 2.03 8.17 13.03
C GLY A 41 0.67 7.98 12.35
N ALA A 42 -0.39 8.40 13.05
CA ALA A 42 -1.76 8.16 12.62
C ALA A 42 -2.23 9.10 11.51
N VAL A 43 -3.14 8.59 10.68
CA VAL A 43 -3.93 9.42 9.75
C VAL A 43 -4.88 10.28 10.60
N PRO A 44 -4.82 11.63 10.51
CA PRO A 44 -5.64 12.50 11.32
C PRO A 44 -7.13 12.27 11.08
N LEU A 45 -7.91 12.14 12.14
CA LEU A 45 -9.36 11.94 12.05
C LEU A 45 -10.03 13.12 11.32
N GLU A 46 -9.46 14.32 11.41
CA GLU A 46 -9.97 15.53 10.79
C GLU A 46 -10.03 15.43 9.25
N LEU A 47 -9.21 14.58 8.63
CA LEU A 47 -9.29 14.32 7.18
C LEU A 47 -10.63 13.68 6.78
N SER A 48 -11.34 13.04 7.71
CA SER A 48 -12.72 12.57 7.47
C SER A 48 -13.70 13.71 7.18
N ASN A 49 -13.40 14.95 7.60
CA ASN A 49 -14.25 16.12 7.39
C ASN A 49 -13.96 16.86 6.07
N MET A 50 -13.18 16.28 5.16
CA MET A 50 -12.86 16.86 3.85
C MET A 50 -13.86 16.36 2.80
N THR A 51 -15.03 17.01 2.73
CA THR A 51 -16.17 16.58 1.92
C THR A 51 -15.95 16.67 0.40
N GLN A 52 -15.02 17.53 -0.05
CA GLN A 52 -14.69 17.66 -1.48
C GLN A 52 -13.54 16.75 -1.93
N LEU A 53 -12.88 16.07 -0.98
CA LEU A 53 -11.76 15.20 -1.29
C LEU A 53 -12.26 14.00 -2.11
N THR A 54 -11.74 13.86 -3.33
CA THR A 54 -12.11 12.79 -4.25
C THR A 54 -11.05 11.69 -4.24
N LEU A 55 -9.78 12.07 -4.19
CA LEU A 55 -8.64 11.17 -4.18
C LEU A 55 -7.70 11.47 -3.02
N LEU A 56 -7.37 10.44 -2.25
CA LEU A 56 -6.37 10.48 -1.18
C LEU A 56 -5.37 9.33 -1.31
N ASP A 57 -4.13 9.61 -1.69
CA ASP A 57 -3.07 8.59 -1.74
C ASP A 57 -2.04 8.81 -0.62
N LEU A 58 -1.99 7.89 0.35
CA LEU A 58 -1.02 7.86 1.44
C LEU A 58 -0.14 6.60 1.37
N SER A 59 -0.14 5.89 0.25
CA SER A 59 0.61 4.63 0.11
C SER A 59 2.12 4.81 0.26
N PHE A 60 2.82 3.74 0.64
CA PHE A 60 4.28 3.70 0.79
C PHE A 60 4.80 4.82 1.70
N ASN A 61 4.32 4.80 2.94
CA ASN A 61 4.77 5.64 4.06
C ASN A 61 4.98 4.74 5.29
N ASN A 62 5.26 5.35 6.45
CA ASN A 62 5.41 4.66 7.73
C ASN A 62 4.25 4.98 8.69
N LEU A 63 3.04 5.15 8.15
CA LEU A 63 1.84 5.48 8.92
C LEU A 63 1.41 4.27 9.77
N SER A 64 0.80 4.57 10.92
CA SER A 64 0.40 3.58 11.91
C SER A 64 -0.94 3.89 12.53
N GLY A 65 -1.62 2.89 13.08
CA GLY A 65 -2.88 3.09 13.79
C GLY A 65 -4.13 3.02 12.91
N PRO A 66 -5.30 3.28 13.50
CA PRO A 66 -6.58 3.01 12.86
C PRO A 66 -6.83 3.95 11.69
N VAL A 67 -7.41 3.41 10.62
CA VAL A 67 -7.88 4.21 9.49
C VAL A 67 -9.16 4.95 9.89
N PRO A 68 -9.19 6.30 9.86
CA PRO A 68 -10.42 7.03 10.09
C PRO A 68 -11.42 6.76 8.95
N ARG A 69 -12.71 6.98 9.21
CA ARG A 69 -13.73 6.86 8.15
C ARG A 69 -13.58 8.00 7.15
N LEU A 70 -12.78 7.78 6.12
CA LEU A 70 -12.53 8.75 5.06
C LEU A 70 -13.76 8.87 4.15
N LEU A 71 -14.12 10.10 3.79
CA LEU A 71 -15.20 10.39 2.83
C LEU A 71 -14.71 10.42 1.38
N ALA A 72 -13.40 10.32 1.16
CA ALA A 72 -12.83 10.32 -0.18
C ALA A 72 -13.39 9.16 -1.00
N LYS A 73 -13.83 9.45 -2.23
CA LYS A 73 -14.34 8.44 -3.18
C LYS A 73 -13.32 7.33 -3.41
N THR A 74 -12.06 7.72 -3.44
CA THR A 74 -10.93 6.86 -3.71
C THR A 74 -9.81 7.17 -2.73
N PHE A 75 -9.31 6.16 -2.02
CA PHE A 75 -8.12 6.31 -1.19
C PHE A 75 -7.22 5.08 -1.26
N ASN A 76 -5.91 5.29 -1.03
CA ASN A 76 -4.90 4.23 -1.04
C ASN A 76 -4.00 4.36 0.19
N LEU A 77 -3.81 3.25 0.90
CA LEU A 77 -3.02 3.15 2.13
C LEU A 77 -1.97 2.03 2.06
N LEU A 78 -1.83 1.37 0.90
CA LEU A 78 -0.93 0.24 0.71
C LEU A 78 0.52 0.59 1.07
N GLY A 79 1.30 -0.39 1.51
CA GLY A 79 2.72 -0.16 1.83
C GLY A 79 2.96 0.64 3.12
N ASN A 80 1.94 0.84 3.96
CA ASN A 80 2.12 1.28 5.34
C ASN A 80 2.10 0.06 6.28
N PRO A 81 3.18 -0.21 7.03
CA PRO A 81 3.34 -1.49 7.72
C PRO A 81 2.43 -1.68 8.94
N ILE A 82 1.89 -0.62 9.53
CA ILE A 82 1.22 -0.66 10.85
C ILE A 82 -0.18 -0.01 10.78
N ILE A 83 -0.83 -0.01 9.61
CA ILE A 83 -2.22 0.46 9.48
C ILE A 83 -3.21 -0.66 9.80
N CYS A 84 -4.24 -0.32 10.58
CA CYS A 84 -5.33 -1.21 10.99
C CYS A 84 -6.67 -0.67 10.49
N ALA A 85 -7.50 -1.55 9.92
CA ALA A 85 -8.77 -1.13 9.31
C ALA A 85 -9.84 -0.74 10.36
N THR A 86 -9.81 -1.35 11.54
CA THR A 86 -10.92 -1.23 12.50
C THR A 86 -10.53 -0.70 13.89
N GLY A 87 -9.24 -0.61 14.21
CA GLY A 87 -8.80 -0.19 15.54
C GLY A 87 -8.84 -1.30 16.59
N LYS A 88 -9.39 -2.48 16.24
CA LYS A 88 -9.61 -3.61 17.14
C LYS A 88 -8.47 -4.63 17.10
N GLU A 89 -7.56 -4.47 16.16
CA GLU A 89 -6.39 -5.32 15.98
C GLU A 89 -5.42 -5.08 17.17
N PRO A 90 -4.88 -6.15 17.79
CA PRO A 90 -4.07 -6.04 19.00
C PRO A 90 -2.79 -5.21 18.85
N GLU A 91 -2.32 -5.02 17.62
CA GLU A 91 -1.10 -4.25 17.28
C GLU A 91 -1.40 -2.81 16.85
N CYS A 92 -2.66 -2.39 16.87
CA CYS A 92 -3.10 -1.12 16.29
C CYS A 92 -2.64 0.13 17.07
N ASN A 93 -2.27 -0.02 18.35
CA ASN A 93 -1.93 1.12 19.21
C ASN A 93 -0.45 1.54 19.14
N GLY A 94 0.36 0.96 18.24
CA GLY A 94 1.77 1.33 18.08
C GLY A 94 2.64 1.06 19.32
N THR A 95 2.14 0.33 20.32
CA THR A 95 2.93 -0.15 21.44
C THR A 95 3.74 -1.35 20.98
N THR A 96 4.99 -1.11 20.63
CA THR A 96 5.97 -2.16 20.39
C THR A 96 6.13 -3.01 21.66
N THR A 97 5.45 -4.15 21.76
CA THR A 97 6.15 -5.33 22.29
C THR A 97 7.08 -5.77 21.18
N SER A 98 8.36 -5.41 21.32
CA SER A 98 9.43 -6.08 20.60
C SER A 98 9.24 -7.58 20.75
N MET A 99 8.88 -8.28 19.69
CA MET A 99 9.06 -9.72 19.64
C MET A 99 10.33 -10.04 18.85
N PRO A 100 11.17 -10.93 19.40
CA PRO A 100 12.49 -11.20 18.87
C PRO A 100 12.40 -11.97 17.56
N LEU A 101 13.38 -11.75 16.69
CA LEU A 101 13.69 -12.68 15.61
C LEU A 101 13.89 -14.09 16.19
N PRO A 102 13.21 -15.12 15.69
CA PRO A 102 13.61 -16.49 15.94
C PRO A 102 14.12 -17.07 14.62
N PHE A 103 15.43 -16.96 14.36
CA PHE A 103 16.16 -17.98 13.59
C PHE A 103 17.64 -17.93 13.97
N THR A 104 17.94 -18.50 15.13
CA THR A 104 19.24 -19.08 15.41
C THR A 104 19.28 -20.48 14.79
N LEU A 105 19.95 -20.62 13.65
CA LEU A 105 20.49 -21.90 13.23
C LEU A 105 21.86 -22.04 13.90
N ASN A 106 21.83 -22.60 15.10
CA ASN A 106 22.99 -23.12 15.80
C ASN A 106 23.46 -24.35 15.02
N ASN A 107 24.73 -24.39 14.61
CA ASN A 107 25.38 -25.66 14.36
C ASN A 107 26.65 -25.76 15.20
N SER A 108 26.72 -26.89 15.88
CA SER A 108 27.53 -27.20 17.03
C SER A 108 29.02 -27.34 16.71
N GLN A 109 29.85 -26.84 17.64
CA GLN A 109 31.13 -27.36 18.11
C GLN A 109 32.24 -27.63 17.08
N ASN A 110 33.35 -26.89 17.20
CA ASN A 110 34.59 -27.46 17.74
C ASN A 110 35.60 -26.36 18.12
N ALA A 111 36.15 -26.48 19.32
CA ALA A 111 37.22 -25.63 19.83
C ALA A 111 38.59 -26.09 19.26
N GLN A 112 39.38 -25.11 18.78
CA GLN A 112 40.84 -24.83 18.91
C GLN A 112 41.85 -26.02 18.99
N PRO A 113 43.16 -25.89 18.58
CA PRO A 113 43.95 -24.65 18.54
C PRO A 113 45.01 -24.53 17.40
N PHE A 114 45.73 -23.39 17.42
CA PHE A 114 47.14 -23.20 17.02
C PHE A 114 47.54 -23.17 15.53
N GLY A 115 48.13 -22.04 15.09
CA GLY A 115 48.89 -21.99 13.82
C GLY A 115 49.04 -20.61 13.18
N ARG A 116 50.13 -19.92 13.50
CA ARG A 116 50.58 -18.65 12.90
C ARG A 116 51.11 -18.86 11.47
N SER A 117 50.69 -18.06 10.49
CA SER A 117 51.56 -17.62 9.37
C SER A 117 50.98 -16.44 8.59
N LYS A 118 51.89 -15.56 8.16
CA LYS A 118 51.73 -14.34 7.35
C LYS A 118 51.29 -14.74 5.92
N THR A 119 50.70 -13.92 5.03
CA THR A 119 51.33 -12.78 4.34
C THR A 119 50.36 -12.22 3.25
N HIS A 120 50.36 -10.89 3.10
CA HIS A 120 49.89 -9.98 2.03
C HIS A 120 49.27 -10.51 0.70
N LYS A 121 48.21 -9.83 0.22
CA LYS A 121 48.25 -8.72 -0.79
C LYS A 121 46.83 -8.19 -1.06
N ILE A 122 46.59 -6.92 -0.73
CA ILE A 122 45.41 -6.16 -1.19
C ILE A 122 45.78 -5.56 -2.54
N ALA A 123 45.01 -5.87 -3.58
CA ALA A 123 45.10 -5.18 -4.87
C ALA A 123 44.09 -4.02 -4.88
N LEU A 124 44.60 -2.79 -4.90
CA LEU A 124 43.84 -1.57 -5.12
C LEU A 124 43.65 -1.38 -6.63
N ALA A 125 42.41 -1.50 -7.11
CA ALA A 125 42.04 -1.02 -8.43
C ALA A 125 41.62 0.45 -8.32
N PHE A 126 42.57 1.38 -8.49
CA PHE A 126 42.26 2.77 -8.78
C PHE A 126 42.35 2.98 -10.29
N GLY A 127 41.19 3.14 -10.94
CA GLY A 127 41.22 3.29 -12.39
C GLY A 127 39.89 3.56 -13.09
N THR A 128 38.98 4.37 -12.52
CA THR A 128 38.01 5.22 -13.25
C THR A 128 37.27 6.12 -12.26
N SER A 129 37.97 7.02 -11.56
CA SER A 129 37.33 7.76 -10.47
C SER A 129 36.51 8.97 -10.93
N LEU A 130 36.88 9.70 -11.98
CA LEU A 130 36.10 10.89 -12.38
C LEU A 130 34.98 10.57 -13.37
N GLY A 131 35.25 9.77 -14.39
CA GLY A 131 34.27 9.44 -15.44
C GLY A 131 33.04 8.69 -14.90
N CYS A 132 33.25 7.70 -14.04
CA CYS A 132 32.15 6.96 -13.41
C CYS A 132 31.32 7.86 -12.49
N ILE A 133 31.97 8.75 -11.73
CA ILE A 133 31.26 9.72 -10.88
C ILE A 133 30.43 10.68 -11.74
N CYS A 134 30.98 11.20 -12.85
CA CYS A 134 30.23 12.07 -13.77
C CYS A 134 29.03 11.34 -14.41
N LEU A 135 29.20 10.09 -14.86
CA LEU A 135 28.11 9.30 -15.42
C LEU A 135 27.03 8.98 -14.38
N LEU A 136 27.41 8.71 -13.13
CA LEU A 136 26.46 8.51 -12.04
C LEU A 136 25.70 9.80 -11.71
N ILE A 137 26.35 10.96 -11.71
CA ILE A 137 25.68 12.26 -11.47
C ILE A 137 24.72 12.59 -12.62
N ILE A 138 25.14 12.39 -13.87
CA ILE A 138 24.28 12.63 -15.04
C ILE A 138 23.10 11.64 -15.04
N GLY A 139 23.35 10.36 -14.77
CA GLY A 139 22.32 9.34 -14.64
C GLY A 139 21.33 9.66 -13.52
N PHE A 140 21.83 10.12 -12.36
CA PHE A 140 21.01 10.56 -11.24
C PHE A 140 20.21 11.83 -11.57
N GLY A 141 20.79 12.78 -12.30
CA GLY A 141 20.11 13.98 -12.77
C GLY A 141 19.01 13.67 -13.79
N ILE A 142 19.27 12.77 -14.75
CA ILE A 142 18.27 12.26 -15.70
C ILE A 142 17.18 11.50 -14.95
N PHE A 143 17.54 10.69 -13.95
CA PHE A 143 16.58 9.98 -13.10
C PHE A 143 15.69 10.94 -12.31
N LEU A 144 16.26 11.97 -11.68
CA LEU A 144 15.51 13.01 -10.97
C LEU A 144 14.63 13.82 -11.93
N TRP A 145 15.14 14.18 -13.12
CA TRP A 145 14.38 14.88 -14.14
C TRP A 145 13.25 14.01 -14.70
N TRP A 146 13.50 12.72 -14.91
CA TRP A 146 12.51 11.75 -15.37
C TRP A 146 11.42 11.53 -14.32
N ARG A 147 11.80 11.41 -13.04
CA ARG A 147 10.87 11.35 -11.90
C ARG A 147 10.02 12.63 -11.80
N GLN A 148 10.66 13.80 -11.88
CA GLN A 148 9.95 15.08 -11.84
C GLN A 148 9.03 15.28 -13.07
N LYS A 149 9.44 14.80 -14.25
CA LYS A 149 8.64 14.84 -15.48
C LYS A 149 7.46 13.86 -15.43
N HIS A 150 7.63 12.66 -14.89
CA HIS A 150 6.53 11.72 -14.66
C HIS A 150 5.49 12.29 -13.68
N ASN A 151 5.92 12.92 -12.59
CA ASN A 151 5.00 13.54 -11.63
C ASN A 151 4.19 14.69 -12.26
N LYS A 152 4.80 15.46 -13.18
CA LYS A 152 4.09 16.49 -13.96
C LYS A 152 3.15 15.91 -15.01
N GLN A 153 3.47 14.76 -15.61
CA GLN A 153 2.61 14.11 -16.61
C GLN A 153 1.38 13.45 -15.96
N ILE A 154 1.49 12.90 -14.75
CA ILE A 154 0.34 12.41 -13.97
C ILE A 154 -0.63 13.55 -13.61
N PHE A 155 -0.14 14.79 -13.49
CA PHE A 155 -0.97 15.97 -13.25
C PHE A 155 -1.74 16.43 -14.50
N PHE A 156 -1.21 16.21 -15.71
CA PHE A 156 -1.83 16.62 -16.97
C PHE A 156 -2.96 15.69 -17.46
N ASP A 157 -3.16 14.55 -16.81
CA ASP A 157 -4.22 13.58 -17.13
C ASP A 157 -5.48 13.73 -16.25
N ILE A 158 -5.57 14.81 -15.46
CA ILE A 158 -6.78 15.15 -14.66
C ILE A 158 -7.81 15.92 -15.52
N ASN A 159 -7.80 15.73 -16.84
CA ASN A 159 -8.88 16.21 -17.69
C ASN A 159 -9.41 15.04 -18.53
N GLU A 160 -10.61 14.60 -18.15
CA GLU A 160 -11.50 13.73 -18.92
C GLU A 160 -10.95 12.37 -19.41
N GLN A 161 -11.23 11.31 -18.65
CA GLN A 161 -12.14 10.22 -19.05
C GLN A 161 -11.81 8.93 -18.28
N HIS A 162 -12.88 8.30 -17.77
CA HIS A 162 -13.02 6.90 -17.38
C HIS A 162 -11.81 5.98 -17.66
N HIS A 163 -10.87 5.91 -16.72
CA HIS A 163 -10.12 4.68 -16.48
C HIS A 163 -10.31 4.29 -15.03
N GLU A 164 -10.97 3.15 -14.85
CA GLU A 164 -11.08 2.44 -13.57
C GLU A 164 -9.68 2.12 -13.06
N GLN A 165 -9.10 3.03 -12.30
CA GLN A 165 -8.04 2.67 -11.37
C GLN A 165 -8.74 1.90 -10.25
N VAL A 166 -8.47 0.60 -10.17
CA VAL A 166 -8.96 -0.28 -9.10
C VAL A 166 -8.28 0.14 -7.81
N CYS A 167 -8.85 1.15 -7.17
CA CYS A 167 -8.48 1.57 -5.84
C CYS A 167 -9.29 0.74 -4.86
N LEU A 168 -8.59 -0.12 -4.12
CA LEU A 168 -9.14 -0.86 -2.99
C LEU A 168 -9.58 0.15 -1.93
N GLY A 169 -10.86 0.52 -1.95
CA GLY A 169 -11.50 1.22 -0.83
C GLY A 169 -11.52 0.34 0.43
N ASN A 170 -12.40 0.66 1.38
CA ASN A 170 -12.59 -0.15 2.60
C ASN A 170 -12.97 -1.60 2.26
N LEU A 171 -11.97 -2.46 2.13
CA LEU A 171 -12.16 -3.88 1.89
C LEU A 171 -12.62 -4.53 3.20
N ARG A 172 -13.92 -4.84 3.26
CA ARG A 172 -14.43 -5.80 4.23
C ARG A 172 -13.94 -7.18 3.81
N ARG A 173 -13.13 -7.84 4.64
CA ARG A 173 -12.77 -9.24 4.45
C ARG A 173 -13.99 -10.10 4.80
N PHE A 174 -14.41 -10.96 3.89
CA PHE A 174 -15.52 -11.88 4.08
C PHE A 174 -15.00 -13.29 4.36
N GLN A 175 -15.58 -13.99 5.32
CA GLN A 175 -15.30 -15.41 5.48
C GLN A 175 -15.95 -16.21 4.34
N PHE A 176 -15.29 -17.26 3.87
CA PHE A 176 -15.85 -18.13 2.82
C PHE A 176 -17.25 -18.64 3.17
N ARG A 177 -17.48 -19.01 4.44
CA ARG A 177 -18.78 -19.50 4.91
C ARG A 177 -19.89 -18.46 4.83
N GLU A 178 -19.58 -17.20 5.12
CA GLU A 178 -20.52 -16.08 4.97
C GLU A 178 -20.97 -15.94 3.51
N LEU A 179 -20.02 -16.05 2.58
CA LEU A 179 -20.31 -15.99 1.14
C LEU A 179 -21.06 -17.23 0.64
N GLN A 180 -20.78 -18.42 1.18
CA GLN A 180 -21.57 -19.62 0.88
C GLN A 180 -23.03 -19.45 1.30
N VAL A 181 -23.29 -18.99 2.53
CA VAL A 181 -24.66 -18.73 3.00
C VAL A 181 -25.33 -17.69 2.11
N ALA A 182 -24.65 -16.57 1.87
CA ALA A 182 -25.20 -15.47 1.08
C ALA A 182 -25.58 -15.87 -0.35
N THR A 183 -24.81 -16.76 -0.97
CA THR A 183 -25.00 -17.21 -2.36
C THR A 183 -25.80 -18.51 -2.49
N ASN A 184 -26.35 -19.03 -1.40
CA ASN A 184 -26.98 -20.35 -1.33
C ASN A 184 -26.05 -21.46 -1.88
N ASN A 185 -24.87 -21.55 -1.27
CA ASN A 185 -23.76 -22.43 -1.63
C ASN A 185 -23.34 -22.32 -3.11
N PHE A 186 -23.20 -21.08 -3.61
CA PHE A 186 -22.87 -20.81 -5.02
C PHE A 186 -23.81 -21.53 -6.00
N SER A 187 -25.13 -21.51 -5.72
CA SER A 187 -26.14 -22.15 -6.57
C SER A 187 -26.20 -21.53 -7.96
N ASN A 188 -26.37 -22.37 -8.98
CA ASN A 188 -26.56 -21.94 -10.37
C ASN A 188 -27.77 -20.99 -10.55
N LYS A 189 -28.76 -21.05 -9.64
CA LYS A 189 -29.93 -20.14 -9.64
C LYS A 189 -29.57 -18.69 -9.29
N ARG A 190 -28.40 -18.45 -8.70
CA ARG A 190 -27.93 -17.12 -8.28
C ARG A 190 -26.92 -16.53 -9.27
N ILE A 191 -26.64 -17.17 -10.41
CA ILE A 191 -25.64 -16.67 -11.35
C ILE A 191 -26.12 -15.38 -12.00
N LEU A 192 -25.29 -14.34 -11.90
CA LEU A 192 -25.45 -13.06 -12.59
C LEU A 192 -24.69 -13.05 -13.92
N GLY A 193 -23.58 -13.79 -14.02
CA GLY A 193 -22.77 -13.85 -15.23
C GLY A 193 -21.75 -14.98 -15.19
N LYS A 194 -21.33 -15.43 -16.38
CA LYS A 194 -20.28 -16.45 -16.57
C LYS A 194 -19.22 -15.89 -17.51
N GLY A 195 -17.94 -16.11 -17.20
CA GLY A 195 -16.83 -15.72 -18.07
C GLY A 195 -15.64 -16.67 -17.97
N GLY A 196 -14.55 -16.35 -18.68
CA GLY A 196 -13.33 -17.18 -18.72
C GLY A 196 -12.71 -17.42 -17.34
N PHE A 197 -12.87 -16.48 -16.42
CA PHE A 197 -12.31 -16.54 -15.07
C PHE A 197 -13.28 -17.09 -14.02
N GLY A 198 -14.44 -17.62 -14.43
CA GLY A 198 -15.42 -18.22 -13.51
C GLY A 198 -16.79 -17.57 -13.52
N ASN A 199 -17.56 -17.83 -12.47
CA ASN A 199 -18.96 -17.43 -12.36
C ASN A 199 -19.12 -16.30 -11.34
N VAL A 200 -20.01 -15.36 -11.63
CA VAL A 200 -20.42 -14.29 -10.70
C VAL A 200 -21.80 -14.65 -10.15
N TYR A 201 -21.93 -14.67 -8.83
CA TYR A 201 -23.16 -15.02 -8.12
C TYR A 201 -23.72 -13.80 -7.38
N LYS A 202 -25.06 -13.68 -7.35
CA LYS A 202 -25.78 -12.76 -6.47
C LYS A 202 -25.80 -13.35 -5.07
N GLY A 203 -25.18 -12.66 -4.12
CA GLY A 203 -25.24 -12.95 -2.70
C GLY A 203 -26.16 -11.97 -1.96
N CYS A 204 -26.80 -12.44 -0.90
CA CYS A 204 -27.48 -11.60 0.07
C CYS A 204 -26.85 -11.87 1.44
N LEU A 205 -26.15 -10.90 1.99
CA LEU A 205 -25.52 -11.01 3.32
C LEU A 205 -26.59 -11.04 4.42
N SER A 206 -26.18 -11.40 5.64
CA SER A 206 -27.07 -11.45 6.82
C SER A 206 -27.67 -10.10 7.19
N ASP A 207 -26.99 -9.01 6.86
CA ASP A 207 -27.46 -7.63 7.03
C ASP A 207 -28.40 -7.15 5.90
N GLY A 208 -28.75 -8.02 4.95
CA GLY A 208 -29.60 -7.71 3.80
C GLY A 208 -28.86 -7.07 2.63
N THR A 209 -27.56 -6.80 2.75
CA THR A 209 -26.75 -6.21 1.68
C THR A 209 -26.65 -7.18 0.50
N ILE A 210 -26.92 -6.69 -0.70
CA ILE A 210 -26.75 -7.45 -1.94
C ILE A 210 -25.31 -7.30 -2.42
N VAL A 211 -24.65 -8.43 -2.67
CA VAL A 211 -23.26 -8.48 -3.15
C VAL A 211 -23.15 -9.31 -4.44
N ALA A 212 -22.15 -9.00 -5.26
CA ALA A 212 -21.74 -9.84 -6.37
C ALA A 212 -20.47 -10.60 -5.97
N VAL A 213 -20.54 -11.93 -5.93
CA VAL A 213 -19.43 -12.79 -5.52
C VAL A 213 -18.89 -13.51 -6.74
N LYS A 214 -17.66 -13.18 -7.13
CA LYS A 214 -16.98 -13.87 -8.25
C LYS A 214 -16.21 -15.08 -7.72
N ARG A 215 -16.65 -16.28 -8.11
CA ARG A 215 -15.92 -17.52 -7.84
C ARG A 215 -14.96 -17.78 -8.99
N LEU A 216 -13.67 -17.74 -8.70
CA LEU A 216 -12.63 -18.02 -9.68
C LEU A 216 -12.55 -19.53 -9.94
N LYS A 217 -12.32 -19.91 -11.20
CA LYS A 217 -12.00 -21.29 -11.56
C LYS A 217 -10.50 -21.47 -11.31
N ASP A 218 -10.13 -22.39 -10.43
CA ASP A 218 -8.72 -22.74 -10.25
C ASP A 218 -8.21 -23.44 -11.51
N GLY A 219 -7.23 -22.83 -12.17
CA GLY A 219 -6.61 -23.39 -13.38
C GLY A 219 -5.70 -24.59 -13.10
N ASN A 220 -5.50 -25.03 -11.84
CA ASN A 220 -4.57 -26.12 -11.53
C ASN A 220 -4.76 -26.84 -10.17
N ALA A 221 -5.98 -26.94 -9.63
CA ALA A 221 -6.20 -27.64 -8.35
C ALA A 221 -7.10 -28.88 -8.51
N ILE A 222 -6.47 -30.06 -8.63
CA ILE A 222 -7.08 -31.29 -8.12
C ILE A 222 -7.00 -31.18 -6.60
N GLY A 223 -8.12 -30.83 -5.96
CA GLY A 223 -8.27 -30.87 -4.50
C GLY A 223 -7.37 -29.90 -3.72
N GLY A 224 -7.87 -28.70 -3.43
CA GLY A 224 -7.18 -27.82 -2.49
C GLY A 224 -7.74 -26.41 -2.54
N ASP A 225 -8.76 -26.17 -1.72
CA ASP A 225 -9.37 -24.86 -1.50
C ASP A 225 -8.30 -23.80 -1.18
N LYS A 226 -8.24 -22.73 -1.98
CA LYS A 226 -7.67 -21.47 -1.52
C LYS A 226 -8.80 -20.51 -1.15
N GLN A 227 -8.85 -20.23 0.14
CA GLN A 227 -9.79 -19.33 0.81
C GLN A 227 -9.30 -17.87 0.68
N PHE A 228 -10.25 -16.93 0.55
CA PHE A 228 -10.03 -15.48 0.61
C PHE A 228 -9.97 -15.00 2.08
#